data_AF-A0A3C2EGE9-F1
#
_entry.id   AF-A0A3C2EGE9-F1
#
_cell.length_a   1.000
_cell.length_b   1.000
_cell.length_c   1.000
_cell.angle_alpha   90.00
_cell.angle_beta   90.00
_cell.angle_gamma   90.00
#
_symmetry.space_group_name_H-M   'P 1'
#
loop_
_entity.id
_entity.type
_entity.pdbx_description
1 polymer ?
#
loop_
_entity_poly.entity_id
_entity_poly.type
_entity_poly.pdbx_seq_one_letter_code
_entity_poly.pdbx_strand_id
1 'polypeptide(L)'
;MIRLSILISIFFIVHSANAVDTLRIAKPISLDKIGIPEGDDYLLIQKKAIQIPHGDNNRFGFFNYFDYSRNKFSYVLFRNCFFNVYELPLSIGTLGSNSGFYVLDSCEIEYFPIVKSSGTISINSSLLKFLTVEDTRNLQLQLLDLNSISYILIDKNSKLKMQHMNCSYADSASLRIYHSSIDEFDFAYDERSGCDIYFVNDTLNRFIASTLEKESHDSDTAQKKYPYENKFYFKNCYINTSFVFFEPVPNSVFVFDNCTFGSDSDLDDLAIDKLVIKNCQYFPEQFTISFREKSKKVDISLVNVNLDNIRMDILPNMRLVFDSEISADEISNSYFNLLEKFRKEGKDRSYRIVDLQYREWKGGVWNFIAKIWWNYGYDRGRVFLWTIGFICLFLVFNFFFWPQITGIYNPFENIKKEDVNQHIMEKLVKALVYTLFVFFAIIVDFKKIRFTNPYLIIYILCQHVIGILCILFIVEYVFKL
;
A
#
# COMPACT_ATOMS: atom_id res chain seq x y z
N MET A 1 47.41 -72.98 12.22
CA MET A 1 47.76 -72.98 10.79
C MET A 1 46.56 -72.42 10.04
N ILE A 2 46.70 -71.21 9.46
CA ILE A 2 45.95 -70.63 8.31
C ILE A 2 44.40 -70.57 8.46
N ARG A 3 43.74 -69.43 8.77
CA ARG A 3 43.43 -68.20 7.98
C ARG A 3 42.60 -68.41 6.70
N LEU A 4 41.73 -67.41 6.43
CA LEU A 4 41.13 -67.02 5.12
C LEU A 4 40.00 -67.95 4.61
N SER A 5 38.90 -67.54 4.01
CA SER A 5 38.16 -66.27 3.75
C SER A 5 36.75 -66.72 3.31
N ILE A 6 35.66 -65.95 3.46
CA ILE A 6 35.14 -64.93 2.52
C ILE A 6 33.86 -64.40 3.22
N LEU A 7 33.83 -63.17 3.73
CA LEU A 7 33.43 -61.91 3.07
C LEU A 7 31.98 -61.91 2.53
N ILE A 8 31.05 -61.48 3.39
CA ILE A 8 29.76 -60.90 2.99
C ILE A 8 29.92 -59.39 3.04
N SER A 9 29.90 -58.79 1.87
CA SER A 9 29.72 -57.37 1.65
C SER A 9 28.24 -57.02 1.84
N ILE A 10 27.89 -56.27 2.90
CA ILE A 10 26.74 -55.36 2.87
C ILE A 10 27.21 -54.01 3.42
N PHE A 11 27.19 -53.05 2.50
CA PHE A 11 27.31 -51.62 2.71
C PHE A 11 26.48 -51.16 3.91
N PHE A 12 27.15 -50.64 4.94
CA PHE A 12 26.58 -49.65 5.84
C PHE A 12 27.40 -48.37 5.68
N ILE A 13 26.93 -47.50 4.79
CA ILE A 13 27.19 -46.06 4.89
C ILE A 13 26.30 -45.58 6.04
N VAL A 14 26.80 -45.65 7.27
CA VAL A 14 26.23 -44.88 8.38
C VAL A 14 26.84 -43.50 8.29
N HIS A 15 26.01 -42.54 7.89
CA HIS A 15 26.25 -41.11 8.12
C HIS A 15 26.71 -40.90 9.57
N SER A 16 27.92 -40.39 9.76
CA SER A 16 28.35 -39.83 11.04
C SER A 16 27.46 -38.62 11.34
N ALA A 17 26.39 -38.84 12.11
CA ALA A 17 25.64 -37.78 12.72
C ALA A 17 26.61 -36.96 13.58
N ASN A 18 26.82 -35.69 13.21
CA ASN A 18 27.48 -34.72 14.04
C ASN A 18 26.72 -34.66 15.37
N ALA A 19 27.28 -35.24 16.43
CA ALA A 19 26.77 -35.04 17.77
C ALA A 19 26.86 -33.55 18.06
N VAL A 20 25.71 -32.86 18.06
CA VAL A 20 25.64 -31.47 18.48
C VAL A 20 25.91 -31.47 19.97
N ASP A 21 27.11 -31.07 20.37
CA ASP A 21 27.43 -30.85 21.78
C ASP A 21 26.41 -29.86 22.36
N THR A 22 25.58 -30.36 23.26
CA THR A 22 24.60 -29.52 23.95
C THR A 22 25.30 -28.78 25.07
N LEU A 23 25.39 -27.46 24.96
CA LEU A 23 25.86 -26.61 26.04
C LEU A 23 24.69 -26.37 27.00
N ARG A 24 24.59 -27.18 28.04
CA ARG A 24 23.65 -26.96 29.16
C ARG A 24 24.30 -26.04 30.19
N ILE A 25 23.92 -24.78 30.21
CA ILE A 25 24.41 -23.81 31.20
C ILE A 25 23.51 -23.90 32.45
N ALA A 26 23.82 -24.83 33.34
CA ALA A 26 23.14 -24.92 34.64
C ALA A 26 23.86 -24.14 35.76
N LYS A 27 25.16 -23.83 35.58
CA LYS A 27 26.04 -23.14 36.54
C LYS A 27 27.10 -22.32 35.79
N PRO A 28 27.76 -21.34 36.43
CA PRO A 28 28.90 -20.65 35.86
C PRO A 28 29.99 -21.64 35.45
N ILE A 29 30.34 -21.63 34.17
CA ILE A 29 31.48 -22.36 33.62
C ILE A 29 32.62 -21.35 33.55
N SER A 30 33.80 -21.66 34.13
CA SER A 30 34.96 -20.76 33.95
C SER A 30 35.36 -20.74 32.47
N LEU A 31 35.74 -19.57 31.96
CA LEU A 31 36.09 -19.34 30.55
C LEU A 31 37.16 -20.33 30.06
N ASP A 32 38.09 -20.68 30.94
CA ASP A 32 39.18 -21.63 30.73
C ASP A 32 38.68 -23.04 30.35
N LYS A 33 37.46 -23.42 30.74
CA LYS A 33 36.83 -24.69 30.34
C LYS A 33 36.12 -24.64 28.99
N ILE A 34 35.90 -23.45 28.44
CA ILE A 34 35.23 -23.26 27.14
C ILE A 34 36.25 -23.32 25.99
N GLY A 35 37.57 -23.28 26.29
CA GLY A 35 38.63 -23.45 25.30
C GLY A 35 38.73 -22.26 24.34
N ILE A 36 38.45 -21.05 24.82
CA ILE A 36 38.47 -19.83 24.01
C ILE A 36 39.92 -19.38 23.86
N PRO A 37 40.46 -19.25 22.63
CA PRO A 37 41.80 -18.72 22.43
C PRO A 37 41.87 -17.25 22.90
N GLU A 38 42.89 -16.89 23.67
CA GLU A 38 43.11 -15.53 24.24
C GLU A 38 43.52 -14.47 23.20
N GLY A 39 43.06 -14.58 21.95
CA GLY A 39 43.57 -13.80 20.81
C GLY A 39 42.70 -12.65 20.29
N ASP A 40 41.42 -12.58 20.65
CA ASP A 40 40.46 -11.70 19.95
C ASP A 40 39.61 -10.84 20.91
N ASP A 41 39.19 -9.65 20.46
CA ASP A 41 38.30 -8.72 21.18
C ASP A 41 36.86 -9.26 21.42
N TYR A 42 36.61 -10.54 21.09
CA TYR A 42 35.30 -11.16 21.16
C TYR A 42 35.32 -12.59 21.66
N LEU A 43 34.19 -12.98 22.25
CA LEU A 43 33.90 -14.35 22.66
C LEU A 43 33.15 -15.10 21.55
N LEU A 44 33.77 -16.09 20.92
CA LEU A 44 33.13 -16.94 19.90
C LEU A 44 32.52 -18.22 20.50
N ILE A 45 31.23 -18.44 20.25
CA ILE A 45 30.52 -19.68 20.56
C ILE A 45 29.99 -20.26 19.25
N GLN A 46 30.46 -21.45 18.86
CA GLN A 46 30.17 -22.00 17.54
C GLN A 46 29.65 -23.44 17.58
N LYS A 47 28.65 -23.77 16.74
CA LYS A 47 28.13 -25.14 16.52
C LYS A 47 27.68 -25.85 17.81
N LYS A 48 27.03 -25.10 18.71
CA LYS A 48 26.48 -25.64 19.97
C LYS A 48 24.96 -25.55 19.96
N ALA A 49 24.30 -26.57 20.53
CA ALA A 49 22.91 -26.47 20.93
C ALA A 49 22.87 -25.83 22.32
N ILE A 50 22.23 -24.67 22.43
CA ILE A 50 22.14 -23.92 23.67
C ILE A 50 20.74 -24.20 24.24
N GLN A 51 20.73 -25.03 25.29
CA GLN A 51 19.53 -25.28 26.10
C GLN A 51 19.74 -24.59 27.44
N ILE A 52 18.84 -23.66 27.77
CA ILE A 52 18.81 -23.02 29.08
C ILE A 52 17.80 -23.79 29.92
N PRO A 53 18.24 -24.62 30.88
CA PRO A 53 17.33 -25.42 31.67
C PRO A 53 16.46 -24.54 32.58
N HIS A 54 15.25 -25.02 32.85
CA HIS A 54 14.32 -24.46 33.83
C HIS A 54 15.03 -24.28 35.19
N GLY A 55 15.30 -23.03 35.56
CA GLY A 55 15.94 -22.66 36.82
C GLY A 55 14.98 -21.87 37.70
N ASP A 56 14.71 -22.38 38.90
CA ASP A 56 13.90 -21.75 39.94
C ASP A 56 14.31 -20.29 40.17
N ASN A 57 13.48 -19.34 39.74
CA ASN A 57 13.41 -17.91 40.15
C ASN A 57 14.72 -17.10 40.24
N ASN A 58 15.86 -17.63 39.80
CA ASN A 58 17.15 -16.99 39.97
C ASN A 58 17.34 -15.92 38.89
N ARG A 59 17.52 -14.69 39.35
CA ARG A 59 17.62 -13.42 38.60
C ARG A 59 18.81 -13.30 37.62
N PHE A 60 19.47 -14.41 37.29
CA PHE A 60 20.60 -14.42 36.39
C PHE A 60 20.11 -14.82 35.00
N GLY A 61 19.78 -13.83 34.17
CA GLY A 61 19.50 -14.11 32.77
C GLY A 61 20.74 -14.63 32.04
N PHE A 62 20.51 -15.36 30.95
CA PHE A 62 21.55 -16.04 30.16
C PHE A 62 22.74 -15.15 29.83
N PHE A 63 22.50 -13.89 29.49
CA PHE A 63 23.56 -12.98 29.12
C PHE A 63 24.37 -12.46 30.31
N ASN A 64 23.82 -12.50 31.53
CA ASN A 64 24.55 -12.15 32.75
C ASN A 64 25.77 -13.06 32.95
N TYR A 65 25.71 -14.29 32.44
CA TYR A 65 26.87 -15.19 32.44
C TYR A 65 28.03 -14.61 31.64
N PHE A 66 27.72 -14.04 30.49
CA PHE A 66 28.73 -13.45 29.60
C PHE A 66 29.11 -12.03 30.04
N ASP A 67 28.22 -11.32 30.74
CA ASP A 67 28.52 -10.01 31.31
C ASP A 67 29.64 -10.06 32.36
N TYR A 68 29.72 -11.14 33.15
CA TYR A 68 30.82 -11.31 34.11
C TYR A 68 32.17 -11.49 33.41
N SER A 69 32.19 -12.07 32.20
CA SER A 69 33.39 -12.19 31.38
C SER A 69 33.72 -10.93 30.56
N ARG A 70 32.86 -9.92 30.57
CA ARG A 70 32.92 -8.76 29.67
C ARG A 70 34.04 -7.78 29.95
N ASN A 71 34.64 -7.81 31.14
CA ASN A 71 35.89 -7.09 31.39
C ASN A 71 37.03 -7.49 30.43
N LYS A 72 36.88 -8.61 29.70
CA LYS A 72 37.85 -9.09 28.72
C LYS A 72 37.43 -8.97 27.24
N PHE A 73 36.16 -8.75 26.91
CA PHE A 73 35.67 -8.83 25.53
C PHE A 73 34.69 -7.70 25.19
N SER A 74 34.85 -7.10 24.01
CA SER A 74 33.97 -6.06 23.49
C SER A 74 32.62 -6.60 23.03
N TYR A 75 32.56 -7.83 22.51
CA TYR A 75 31.31 -8.47 22.08
C TYR A 75 31.30 -10.00 22.19
N VAL A 76 30.10 -10.59 22.09
CA VAL A 76 29.89 -12.05 22.09
C VAL A 76 29.25 -12.46 20.76
N LEU A 77 29.88 -13.39 20.05
CA LEU A 77 29.44 -13.89 18.75
C LEU A 77 29.02 -15.36 18.87
N PHE A 78 27.76 -15.64 18.54
CA PHE A 78 27.22 -16.98 18.38
C PHE A 78 27.14 -17.30 16.88
N ARG A 79 27.72 -18.43 16.46
CA ARG A 79 27.75 -18.81 15.04
C ARG A 79 27.30 -20.25 14.81
N ASN A 80 26.35 -20.46 13.92
CA ASN A 80 25.80 -21.80 13.64
C ASN A 80 25.31 -22.52 14.91
N CYS A 81 24.74 -21.76 15.85
CA CYS A 81 24.18 -22.30 17.09
C CYS A 81 22.69 -22.59 16.93
N PHE A 82 22.20 -23.59 17.67
CA PHE A 82 20.76 -23.86 17.81
C PHE A 82 20.28 -23.32 19.16
N PHE A 83 19.31 -22.40 19.13
CA PHE A 83 18.70 -21.81 20.31
C PHE A 83 17.26 -22.30 20.45
N ASN A 84 16.99 -22.89 21.61
CA ASN A 84 15.64 -23.26 21.98
C ASN A 84 15.43 -22.97 23.47
N VAL A 85 14.97 -21.73 23.74
CA VAL A 85 14.92 -21.16 25.09
C VAL A 85 13.49 -21.19 25.62
N TYR A 86 12.95 -22.38 25.90
CA TYR A 86 11.61 -22.46 26.46
C TYR A 86 11.54 -21.82 27.87
N GLU A 87 10.52 -20.98 28.08
CA GLU A 87 9.93 -20.62 29.39
C GLU A 87 10.68 -19.66 30.33
N LEU A 88 11.92 -19.24 30.06
CA LEU A 88 12.61 -18.25 30.91
C LEU A 88 13.01 -16.99 30.13
N PRO A 89 12.57 -15.79 30.54
CA PRO A 89 12.97 -14.55 29.89
C PRO A 89 14.49 -14.35 29.98
N LEU A 90 15.18 -14.16 28.85
CA LEU A 90 16.61 -13.83 28.82
C LEU A 90 16.76 -12.41 29.34
N SER A 91 17.02 -12.25 30.64
CA SER A 91 17.49 -10.95 31.12
C SER A 91 18.93 -10.70 30.67
N ILE A 92 19.16 -9.63 29.92
CA ILE A 92 20.52 -9.04 29.85
C ILE A 92 20.59 -8.10 31.04
N GLY A 93 21.57 -8.32 31.91
CA GLY A 93 21.64 -7.68 33.20
C GLY A 93 21.77 -6.18 33.01
N THR A 94 21.16 -5.42 33.92
CA THR A 94 21.30 -3.96 34.04
C THR A 94 22.65 -3.56 34.64
N LEU A 95 23.70 -4.35 34.40
CA LEU A 95 24.99 -4.24 35.08
C LEU A 95 25.95 -3.34 34.32
N GLY A 96 25.93 -2.06 34.69
CA GLY A 96 26.97 -1.09 34.33
C GLY A 96 26.72 -0.41 32.98
N SER A 97 27.22 0.82 32.86
CA SER A 97 27.09 1.75 31.72
C SER A 97 27.66 1.26 30.38
N ASN A 98 28.08 -0.01 30.27
CA ASN A 98 28.71 -0.55 29.08
C ASN A 98 27.68 -1.38 28.32
N SER A 99 27.18 -0.81 27.22
CA SER A 99 26.20 -1.41 26.33
C SER A 99 26.68 -2.77 25.81
N GLY A 100 25.82 -3.77 26.00
CA GLY A 100 25.77 -5.02 25.26
C GLY A 100 26.24 -4.94 23.81
N PHE A 101 27.06 -5.85 23.28
CA PHE A 101 27.03 -6.18 21.85
C PHE A 101 27.02 -7.69 21.69
N TYR A 102 25.90 -8.22 21.20
CA TYR A 102 25.69 -9.66 20.97
C TYR A 102 25.34 -9.88 19.51
N VAL A 103 26.00 -10.84 18.87
CA VAL A 103 25.76 -11.19 17.47
C VAL A 103 25.37 -12.66 17.40
N LEU A 104 24.22 -12.95 16.79
CA LEU A 104 23.76 -14.29 16.47
C LEU A 104 23.79 -14.42 14.95
N ASP A 105 24.78 -15.12 14.42
CA ASP A 105 25.01 -15.30 12.99
C ASP A 105 24.75 -16.75 12.54
N SER A 106 23.93 -16.90 11.51
CA SER A 106 23.64 -18.20 10.89
C SER A 106 23.10 -19.23 11.90
N CYS A 107 22.33 -18.76 12.88
CA CYS A 107 21.75 -19.57 13.95
C CYS A 107 20.37 -20.10 13.57
N GLU A 108 19.97 -21.19 14.19
CA GLU A 108 18.56 -21.64 14.19
C GLU A 108 17.96 -21.33 15.55
N ILE A 109 16.97 -20.45 15.58
CA ILE A 109 16.40 -19.85 16.78
C ILE A 109 14.90 -20.16 16.79
N GLU A 110 14.50 -21.12 17.61
CA GLU A 110 13.10 -21.48 17.74
C GLU A 110 12.34 -20.43 18.57
N TYR A 111 12.85 -20.08 19.74
CA TYR A 111 12.25 -19.06 20.61
C TYR A 111 13.34 -18.30 21.37
N PHE A 112 13.27 -16.96 21.34
CA PHE A 112 14.29 -16.08 21.89
C PHE A 112 13.67 -14.91 22.66
N PRO A 113 13.48 -15.03 23.98
CA PRO A 113 12.89 -13.97 24.79
C PRO A 113 13.93 -13.02 25.35
N ILE A 114 13.93 -11.74 24.98
CA ILE A 114 14.84 -10.70 25.47
C ILE A 114 14.11 -9.83 26.48
N VAL A 115 14.59 -9.73 27.71
CA VAL A 115 13.89 -8.99 28.79
C VAL A 115 14.83 -8.07 29.53
N LYS A 116 14.38 -6.86 29.90
CA LYS A 116 15.14 -5.91 30.74
C LYS A 116 16.56 -5.62 30.25
N SER A 117 16.77 -5.71 28.95
CA SER A 117 18.07 -5.58 28.32
C SER A 117 18.43 -4.14 27.97
N SER A 118 19.71 -3.92 27.69
CA SER A 118 20.25 -2.70 27.09
C SER A 118 21.45 -3.04 26.21
N GLY A 119 21.79 -2.13 25.29
CA GLY A 119 22.88 -2.33 24.32
C GLY A 119 22.37 -2.83 22.98
N THR A 120 23.18 -3.59 22.27
CA THR A 120 22.93 -3.98 20.88
C THR A 120 22.88 -5.49 20.72
N ILE A 121 21.87 -5.96 20.02
CA ILE A 121 21.67 -7.36 19.67
C ILE A 121 21.46 -7.43 18.16
N SER A 122 22.35 -8.13 17.47
CA SER A 122 22.29 -8.35 16.02
C SER A 122 21.99 -9.81 15.75
N ILE A 123 20.91 -10.09 15.03
CA ILE A 123 20.56 -11.42 14.55
C ILE A 123 20.68 -11.39 13.02
N ASN A 124 21.65 -12.15 12.50
CA ASN A 124 22.10 -12.08 11.11
C ASN A 124 21.97 -13.45 10.45
N SER A 125 21.45 -13.50 9.22
CA SER A 125 21.42 -14.71 8.38
C SER A 125 20.84 -15.96 9.08
N SER A 126 19.96 -15.76 10.06
CA SER A 126 19.49 -16.80 10.97
C SER A 126 18.06 -17.23 10.64
N LEU A 127 17.69 -18.45 11.02
CA LEU A 127 16.31 -18.93 11.02
C LEU A 127 15.66 -18.56 12.36
N LEU A 128 14.87 -17.49 12.38
CA LEU A 128 14.24 -16.99 13.61
C LEU A 128 12.75 -17.28 13.58
N LYS A 129 12.24 -18.22 14.37
CA LYS A 129 10.78 -18.46 14.42
C LYS A 129 10.08 -17.44 15.30
N PHE A 130 10.48 -17.35 16.58
CA PHE A 130 9.81 -16.49 17.57
C PHE A 130 10.81 -15.62 18.35
N LEU A 131 10.55 -14.31 18.40
CA LEU A 131 11.30 -13.32 19.18
C LEU A 131 10.35 -12.54 20.07
N THR A 132 10.66 -12.44 21.36
CA THR A 132 9.95 -11.52 22.26
C THR A 132 10.93 -10.53 22.89
N VAL A 133 10.55 -9.26 23.04
CA VAL A 133 11.39 -8.19 23.59
C VAL A 133 10.59 -7.37 24.59
N GLU A 134 10.91 -7.46 25.88
CA GLU A 134 10.09 -6.87 26.95
C GLU A 134 10.90 -6.00 27.92
N ASP A 135 10.32 -4.89 28.35
CA ASP A 135 10.83 -4.02 29.44
C ASP A 135 12.29 -3.52 29.23
N THR A 136 12.75 -3.34 27.99
CA THR A 136 14.14 -2.96 27.70
C THR A 136 14.35 -1.44 27.76
N ARG A 137 15.61 -1.04 27.98
CA ARG A 137 16.03 0.38 28.04
C ARG A 137 17.20 0.60 27.11
N ASN A 138 17.06 1.50 26.13
CA ASN A 138 18.11 1.81 25.15
C ASN A 138 18.60 0.54 24.41
N LEU A 139 17.68 -0.29 23.92
CA LEU A 139 18.02 -1.45 23.12
C LEU A 139 18.16 -1.04 21.65
N GLN A 140 19.24 -1.48 21.01
CA GLN A 140 19.41 -1.49 19.57
C GLN A 140 19.27 -2.93 19.07
N LEU A 141 18.20 -3.20 18.33
CA LEU A 141 17.92 -4.52 17.76
C LEU A 141 18.17 -4.46 16.25
N GLN A 142 19.07 -5.30 15.75
CA GLN A 142 19.37 -5.44 14.32
C GLN A 142 18.93 -6.83 13.86
N LEU A 143 17.98 -6.88 12.94
CA LEU A 143 17.47 -8.10 12.31
C LEU A 143 17.85 -8.03 10.83
N LEU A 144 18.85 -8.82 10.42
CA LEU A 144 19.49 -8.71 9.12
C LEU A 144 19.44 -10.07 8.39
N ASP A 145 18.93 -10.09 7.16
CA ASP A 145 18.92 -11.26 6.27
C ASP A 145 18.28 -12.51 6.91
N LEU A 146 17.26 -12.31 7.75
CA LEU A 146 16.60 -13.42 8.43
C LEU A 146 15.72 -14.21 7.46
N ASN A 147 15.71 -15.53 7.64
CA ASN A 147 14.87 -16.41 6.85
C ASN A 147 13.74 -16.99 7.72
N SER A 148 12.51 -17.00 7.20
CA SER A 148 11.35 -17.67 7.79
C SER A 148 10.92 -17.15 9.18
N ILE A 149 10.81 -15.83 9.33
CA ILE A 149 10.27 -15.20 10.54
C ILE A 149 8.81 -15.58 10.74
N SER A 150 8.46 -16.17 11.89
CA SER A 150 7.06 -16.49 12.21
C SER A 150 6.39 -15.39 13.04
N TYR A 151 7.07 -14.87 14.08
CA TYR A 151 6.48 -13.84 14.93
C TYR A 151 7.54 -13.06 15.72
N ILE A 152 7.38 -11.74 15.77
CA ILE A 152 8.17 -10.87 16.65
C ILE A 152 7.20 -10.06 17.51
N LEU A 153 7.41 -10.08 18.82
CA LEU A 153 6.65 -9.30 19.80
C LEU A 153 7.57 -8.39 20.58
N ILE A 154 7.24 -7.10 20.66
CA ILE A 154 8.00 -6.10 21.40
C ILE A 154 7.02 -5.35 22.31
N ASP A 155 7.22 -5.36 23.63
CA ASP A 155 6.32 -4.71 24.60
C ASP A 155 7.08 -3.87 25.65
N LYS A 156 6.58 -2.67 25.96
CA LYS A 156 7.07 -1.78 27.04
C LYS A 156 8.54 -1.39 26.95
N ASN A 157 9.03 -1.10 25.75
CA ASN A 157 10.43 -0.72 25.56
C ASN A 157 10.61 0.79 25.57
N SER A 158 11.72 1.25 26.14
CA SER A 158 12.07 2.68 26.16
C SER A 158 13.31 2.91 25.30
N LYS A 159 13.22 3.88 24.36
CA LYS A 159 14.31 4.25 23.45
C LYS A 159 14.81 3.07 22.59
N LEU A 160 13.88 2.34 22.00
CA LEU A 160 14.19 1.24 21.09
C LEU A 160 14.72 1.81 19.77
N LYS A 161 15.85 1.28 19.30
CA LYS A 161 16.32 1.44 17.92
C LYS A 161 16.23 0.10 17.23
N MET A 162 15.54 0.02 16.11
CA MET A 162 15.34 -1.22 15.38
C MET A 162 15.77 -1.05 13.94
N GLN A 163 16.63 -1.95 13.47
CA GLN A 163 16.97 -2.12 12.07
C GLN A 163 16.43 -3.47 11.61
N HIS A 164 15.59 -3.45 10.58
CA HIS A 164 14.90 -4.62 10.06
C HIS A 164 15.14 -4.70 8.56
N MET A 165 16.12 -5.49 8.14
CA MET A 165 16.64 -5.48 6.77
C MET A 165 16.56 -6.87 6.15
N ASN A 166 15.96 -6.98 4.96
CA ASN A 166 15.94 -8.20 4.13
C ASN A 166 15.41 -9.45 4.85
N CYS A 167 14.43 -9.28 5.72
CA CYS A 167 13.89 -10.37 6.50
C CYS A 167 12.69 -11.00 5.80
N SER A 168 12.77 -12.32 5.58
CA SER A 168 11.71 -13.09 4.97
C SER A 168 10.74 -13.62 6.04
N TYR A 169 9.46 -13.28 5.90
CA TYR A 169 8.38 -13.69 6.79
C TYR A 169 7.69 -14.95 6.25
N ALA A 170 7.35 -15.88 7.14
CA ALA A 170 6.47 -16.99 6.81
C ALA A 170 5.03 -16.50 6.56
N ASP A 171 4.22 -17.29 5.85
CA ASP A 171 2.82 -16.94 5.60
C ASP A 171 2.09 -16.65 6.93
N SER A 172 1.43 -15.49 7.02
CA SER A 172 0.73 -14.98 8.23
C SER A 172 1.63 -14.49 9.37
N ALA A 173 2.94 -14.37 9.16
CA ALA A 173 3.83 -13.84 10.18
C ALA A 173 3.65 -12.33 10.39
N SER A 174 3.90 -11.86 11.61
CA SER A 174 3.76 -10.44 11.96
C SER A 174 4.82 -9.98 12.95
N LEU A 175 5.16 -8.70 12.87
CA LEU A 175 5.93 -7.96 13.88
C LEU A 175 4.94 -7.07 14.63
N ARG A 176 4.88 -7.21 15.95
CA ARG A 176 3.97 -6.43 16.79
C ARG A 176 4.72 -5.72 17.88
N ILE A 177 4.52 -4.41 17.96
CA ILE A 177 5.14 -3.50 18.91
C ILE A 177 4.03 -2.85 19.72
N TYR A 178 4.21 -2.83 21.04
CA TYR A 178 3.24 -2.36 22.01
C TYR A 178 3.90 -1.48 23.07
N HIS A 179 3.22 -0.39 23.45
CA HIS A 179 3.58 0.46 24.59
C HIS A 179 5.05 0.89 24.64
N SER A 180 5.67 1.09 23.47
CA SER A 180 7.10 1.31 23.31
C SER A 180 7.39 2.71 22.79
N SER A 181 8.52 3.27 23.22
CA SER A 181 9.10 4.50 22.67
C SER A 181 10.24 4.10 21.74
N ILE A 182 10.06 4.37 20.45
CA ILE A 182 10.93 3.97 19.35
C ILE A 182 11.67 5.22 18.87
N ASP A 183 12.96 5.26 19.14
CA ASP A 183 13.84 6.35 18.72
C ASP A 183 14.16 6.27 17.22
N GLU A 184 14.26 5.05 16.69
CA GLU A 184 14.59 4.80 15.29
C GLU A 184 14.04 3.45 14.82
N PHE A 185 13.30 3.46 13.71
CA PHE A 185 12.85 2.26 13.02
C PHE A 185 13.30 2.34 11.56
N ASP A 186 14.30 1.55 11.19
CA ASP A 186 14.80 1.41 9.83
C ASP A 186 14.33 0.08 9.25
N PHE A 187 13.67 0.14 8.11
CA PHE A 187 13.05 -0.98 7.45
C PHE A 187 13.49 -1.07 6.00
N ALA A 188 14.02 -2.22 5.60
CA ALA A 188 14.17 -2.59 4.21
C ALA A 188 13.37 -3.85 3.91
N TYR A 189 12.45 -3.72 2.93
CA TYR A 189 11.56 -4.81 2.53
C TYR A 189 12.32 -5.95 1.86
N ASP A 190 11.81 -7.17 2.01
CA ASP A 190 12.22 -8.32 1.21
C ASP A 190 11.21 -8.55 0.08
N GLU A 191 11.71 -8.66 -1.14
CA GLU A 191 10.92 -8.98 -2.32
C GLU A 191 10.21 -10.34 -2.25
N ARG A 192 10.71 -11.25 -1.41
CA ARG A 192 10.25 -12.65 -1.34
C ARG A 192 9.03 -12.85 -0.45
N SER A 193 8.68 -11.90 0.41
CA SER A 193 7.59 -12.05 1.38
C SER A 193 6.98 -10.72 1.79
N GLY A 194 5.69 -10.71 2.08
CA GLY A 194 5.02 -9.58 2.73
C GLY A 194 5.19 -9.61 4.24
N CYS A 195 4.95 -8.49 4.89
CA CYS A 195 5.00 -8.38 6.33
C CYS A 195 3.86 -7.50 6.84
N ASP A 196 3.18 -7.95 7.89
CA ASP A 196 2.30 -7.11 8.69
C ASP A 196 3.04 -6.62 9.95
N ILE A 197 3.22 -5.31 10.04
CA ILE A 197 3.86 -4.62 11.16
C ILE A 197 2.82 -3.80 11.91
N TYR A 198 2.65 -4.08 13.19
CA TYR A 198 1.70 -3.41 14.07
C TYR A 198 2.43 -2.60 15.13
N PHE A 199 2.07 -1.32 15.25
CA PHE A 199 2.46 -0.40 16.30
C PHE A 199 1.19 -0.02 17.08
N VAL A 200 1.17 -0.24 18.39
CA VAL A 200 -0.02 -0.04 19.23
C VAL A 200 0.33 0.65 20.53
N ASN A 201 -0.21 1.84 20.74
CA ASN A 201 0.10 2.71 21.88
C ASN A 201 1.60 3.05 21.97
N ASP A 202 2.26 3.20 20.81
CA ASP A 202 3.69 3.49 20.72
C ASP A 202 3.97 4.99 20.48
N THR A 203 5.21 5.41 20.74
CA THR A 203 5.76 6.70 20.30
C THR A 203 6.86 6.45 19.27
N LEU A 204 6.79 7.11 18.11
CA LEU A 204 7.74 6.94 17.02
C LEU A 204 8.45 8.27 16.69
N ASN A 205 9.77 8.32 16.87
CA ASN A 205 10.57 9.52 16.69
C ASN A 205 11.40 9.54 15.39
N ARG A 206 11.62 8.39 14.76
CA ARG A 206 12.28 8.31 13.45
C ARG A 206 11.84 7.06 12.69
N PHE A 207 11.42 7.23 11.43
CA PHE A 207 11.05 6.14 10.53
C PHE A 207 11.79 6.26 9.20
N ILE A 208 12.51 5.21 8.81
CA ILE A 208 13.25 5.14 7.55
C ILE A 208 12.81 3.88 6.81
N ALA A 209 12.38 4.05 5.57
CA ALA A 209 12.17 2.95 4.63
C ALA A 209 13.26 3.00 3.56
N SER A 210 14.25 2.13 3.70
CA SER A 210 15.36 1.97 2.78
C SER A 210 15.14 0.78 1.85
N THR A 211 15.77 0.81 0.69
CA THR A 211 15.92 -0.39 -0.14
C THR A 211 17.37 -0.80 -0.15
N LEU A 212 17.59 -2.09 -0.32
CA LEU A 212 18.91 -2.61 -0.62
C LEU A 212 19.23 -2.14 -2.04
N GLU A 213 20.30 -1.36 -2.20
CA GLU A 213 20.82 -0.93 -3.50
C GLU A 213 20.83 -2.13 -4.47
N LYS A 214 19.83 -2.20 -5.35
CA LYS A 214 19.80 -3.16 -6.45
C LYS A 214 19.55 -2.42 -7.73
N GLU A 215 20.32 -2.81 -8.72
CA GLU A 215 20.36 -2.22 -10.06
C GLU A 215 18.93 -2.04 -10.59
N SER A 216 18.66 -0.82 -11.05
CA SER A 216 17.36 -0.32 -11.50
C SER A 216 16.64 -1.31 -12.43
N HIS A 217 15.78 -2.15 -11.86
CA HIS A 217 14.89 -2.98 -12.66
C HIS A 217 13.67 -2.17 -13.08
N ASP A 218 13.32 -2.31 -14.35
CA ASP A 218 12.22 -1.61 -15.01
C ASP A 218 10.88 -1.81 -14.26
N SER A 219 10.31 -0.71 -13.77
CA SER A 219 9.19 -0.67 -12.81
C SER A 219 7.90 -1.36 -13.27
N ASP A 220 7.79 -1.71 -14.55
CA ASP A 220 6.63 -2.39 -15.13
C ASP A 220 6.66 -3.91 -14.98
N THR A 221 7.83 -4.54 -14.87
CA THR A 221 7.90 -6.00 -14.62
C THR A 221 7.84 -6.36 -13.13
N ALA A 222 8.16 -5.41 -12.25
CA ALA A 222 8.16 -5.55 -10.80
C ALA A 222 6.80 -6.00 -10.22
N GLN A 223 5.69 -5.36 -10.59
CA GLN A 223 4.40 -5.59 -9.89
C GLN A 223 3.78 -6.98 -10.15
N LYS A 224 4.05 -7.61 -11.31
CA LYS A 224 3.63 -9.01 -11.55
C LYS A 224 4.45 -10.01 -10.72
N LYS A 225 5.58 -9.59 -10.17
CA LYS A 225 6.54 -10.44 -9.46
C LYS A 225 6.30 -10.47 -7.95
N TYR A 226 5.61 -9.48 -7.39
CA TYR A 226 5.39 -9.35 -5.94
C TYR A 226 3.92 -9.58 -5.59
N PRO A 227 3.52 -10.81 -5.21
CA PRO A 227 2.14 -11.12 -4.83
C PRO A 227 1.80 -10.71 -3.39
N TYR A 228 2.79 -10.30 -2.60
CA TYR A 228 2.63 -10.06 -1.17
C TYR A 228 2.43 -8.58 -0.85
N GLU A 229 1.62 -8.32 0.18
CA GLU A 229 1.34 -6.97 0.70
C GLU A 229 2.24 -6.67 1.90
N ASN A 230 2.69 -5.43 2.03
CA ASN A 230 3.41 -4.94 3.21
C ASN A 230 2.53 -3.97 3.98
N LYS A 231 2.05 -4.33 5.17
CA LYS A 231 1.08 -3.55 5.92
C LYS A 231 1.68 -2.97 7.19
N PHE A 232 1.56 -1.66 7.34
CA PHE A 232 2.02 -0.93 8.51
C PHE A 232 0.81 -0.35 9.21
N TYR A 233 0.51 -0.86 10.40
CA TYR A 233 -0.64 -0.46 11.21
C TYR A 233 -0.16 0.34 12.42
N PHE A 234 -0.54 1.61 12.51
CA PHE A 234 -0.28 2.48 13.64
C PHE A 234 -1.61 2.74 14.34
N LYS A 235 -1.76 2.26 15.59
CA LYS A 235 -2.99 2.43 16.38
C LYS A 235 -2.69 3.14 17.69
N ASN A 236 -3.41 4.23 17.97
CA ASN A 236 -3.21 5.03 19.19
C ASN A 236 -1.76 5.49 19.38
N CYS A 237 -1.03 5.72 18.28
CA CYS A 237 0.38 6.07 18.35
C CYS A 237 0.58 7.60 18.39
N TYR A 238 1.68 8.03 19.01
CA TYR A 238 2.22 9.39 18.86
C TYR A 238 3.35 9.36 17.82
N ILE A 239 3.12 9.98 16.67
CA ILE A 239 4.03 9.98 15.53
C ILE A 239 4.74 11.32 15.47
N ASN A 240 6.03 11.38 15.81
CA ASN A 240 6.85 12.59 15.77
C ASN A 240 8.05 12.42 14.83
N THR A 241 7.77 12.00 13.60
CA THR A 241 8.77 11.82 12.55
C THR A 241 8.18 12.04 11.17
N SER A 242 9.00 12.55 10.26
CA SER A 242 8.83 12.42 8.82
C SER A 242 9.03 10.97 8.38
N PHE A 243 8.28 10.51 7.38
CA PHE A 243 8.46 9.18 6.80
C PHE A 243 9.34 9.28 5.56
N VAL A 244 10.58 8.81 5.65
CA VAL A 244 11.53 8.91 4.53
C VAL A 244 11.53 7.60 3.73
N PHE A 245 11.14 7.68 2.45
CA PHE A 245 11.18 6.57 1.51
C PHE A 245 12.26 6.80 0.45
N PHE A 246 13.28 5.94 0.42
CA PHE A 246 14.29 6.03 -0.64
C PHE A 246 13.73 5.52 -1.98
N GLU A 247 12.92 4.47 -1.97
CA GLU A 247 12.26 3.91 -3.15
C GLU A 247 10.81 3.49 -2.86
N PRO A 248 10.00 3.24 -3.92
CA PRO A 248 8.65 2.73 -3.74
C PRO A 248 8.62 1.35 -3.07
N VAL A 249 7.80 1.19 -2.03
CA VAL A 249 7.56 -0.11 -1.41
C VAL A 249 6.34 -0.74 -2.10
N PRO A 250 6.50 -1.83 -2.87
CA PRO A 250 5.40 -2.42 -3.63
C PRO A 250 4.35 -3.05 -2.72
N ASN A 251 3.09 -2.92 -3.12
CA ASN A 251 1.88 -3.32 -2.42
C ASN A 251 1.87 -2.88 -0.94
N SER A 252 2.38 -1.67 -0.67
CA SER A 252 2.46 -1.15 0.69
C SER A 252 1.18 -0.46 1.13
N VAL A 253 0.72 -0.78 2.33
CA VAL A 253 -0.48 -0.22 2.95
C VAL A 253 -0.09 0.39 4.30
N PHE A 254 -0.25 1.70 4.43
CA PHE A 254 -0.05 2.41 5.70
C PHE A 254 -1.40 2.77 6.29
N VAL A 255 -1.64 2.37 7.54
CA VAL A 255 -2.90 2.61 8.26
C VAL A 255 -2.61 3.32 9.56
N PHE A 256 -3.06 4.56 9.69
CA PHE A 256 -3.01 5.35 10.91
C PHE A 256 -4.42 5.41 11.52
N ASP A 257 -4.58 4.86 12.73
CA ASP A 257 -5.85 4.79 13.45
C ASP A 257 -5.76 5.45 14.82
N ASN A 258 -6.54 6.51 15.03
CA ASN A 258 -6.57 7.27 16.28
C ASN A 258 -5.17 7.72 16.72
N CYS A 259 -4.32 8.12 15.75
CA CYS A 259 -2.96 8.59 16.00
C CYS A 259 -2.94 10.10 16.22
N THR A 260 -1.91 10.56 16.94
CA THR A 260 -1.59 11.98 17.11
C THR A 260 -0.26 12.27 16.44
N PHE A 261 -0.22 13.34 15.63
CA PHE A 261 0.96 13.75 14.88
C PHE A 261 1.67 14.90 15.61
N GLY A 262 2.95 14.71 15.91
CA GLY A 262 3.83 15.67 16.59
C GLY A 262 4.37 16.76 15.66
N SER A 263 5.11 17.74 16.20
CA SER A 263 5.60 18.90 15.44
C SER A 263 6.57 18.52 14.31
N ASP A 264 7.30 17.42 14.47
CA ASP A 264 8.31 16.97 13.52
C ASP A 264 7.76 15.90 12.57
N SER A 265 6.44 15.76 12.50
CA SER A 265 5.80 14.76 11.64
C SER A 265 5.31 15.34 10.33
N ASP A 266 5.60 14.60 9.27
CA ASP A 266 5.06 14.81 7.93
C ASP A 266 4.89 13.46 7.22
N LEU A 267 4.14 13.49 6.12
CA LEU A 267 3.98 12.40 5.19
C LEU A 267 4.31 12.92 3.78
N ASP A 268 5.50 13.49 3.63
CA ASP A 268 5.97 14.09 2.38
C ASP A 268 6.73 13.07 1.51
N ASP A 269 6.61 13.21 0.18
CA ASP A 269 7.22 12.34 -0.83
C ASP A 269 7.00 10.83 -0.60
N LEU A 270 5.78 10.46 -0.15
CA LEU A 270 5.43 9.06 0.07
C LEU A 270 5.53 8.25 -1.24
N ALA A 271 6.15 7.07 -1.14
CA ALA A 271 6.27 6.11 -2.22
C ALA A 271 5.56 4.80 -1.87
N ILE A 272 4.25 4.90 -1.58
CA ILE A 272 3.39 3.79 -1.13
C ILE A 272 2.16 3.63 -2.04
N ASP A 273 1.49 2.49 -1.95
CA ASP A 273 0.31 2.20 -2.79
C ASP A 273 -1.02 2.55 -2.12
N LYS A 274 -1.17 2.37 -0.80
CA LYS A 274 -2.39 2.72 -0.05
C LYS A 274 -2.07 3.45 1.25
N LEU A 275 -2.69 4.62 1.44
CA LEU A 275 -2.68 5.38 2.68
C LEU A 275 -4.08 5.41 3.31
N VAL A 276 -4.20 4.98 4.55
CA VAL A 276 -5.44 5.06 5.34
C VAL A 276 -5.18 5.87 6.58
N ILE A 277 -5.92 6.95 6.78
CA ILE A 277 -5.91 7.75 8.01
C ILE A 277 -7.35 7.76 8.54
N LYS A 278 -7.55 7.22 9.74
CA LYS A 278 -8.85 7.17 10.40
C LYS A 278 -8.79 7.67 11.83
N ASN A 279 -9.81 8.43 12.23
CA ASN A 279 -9.98 8.94 13.59
C ASN A 279 -8.81 9.82 14.10
N CYS A 280 -7.98 10.37 13.22
CA CYS A 280 -6.87 11.25 13.60
C CYS A 280 -7.37 12.70 13.64
N GLN A 281 -7.36 13.32 14.83
CA GLN A 281 -7.90 14.66 15.05
C GLN A 281 -6.84 15.75 15.18
N TYR A 282 -5.60 15.36 15.51
CA TYR A 282 -4.52 16.28 15.85
C TYR A 282 -3.37 16.14 14.84
N PHE A 283 -3.17 17.21 14.07
CA PHE A 283 -2.08 17.39 13.13
C PHE A 283 -1.32 18.67 13.46
N PRO A 284 0.03 18.68 13.35
CA PRO A 284 0.80 19.90 13.53
C PRO A 284 0.44 20.95 12.47
N GLU A 285 0.75 22.21 12.75
CA GLU A 285 0.61 23.25 11.73
C GLU A 285 1.46 22.89 10.51
N GLN A 286 0.86 22.98 9.32
CA GLN A 286 1.53 22.70 8.04
C GLN A 286 1.85 21.22 7.75
N PHE A 287 1.21 20.27 8.44
CA PHE A 287 1.35 18.84 8.15
C PHE A 287 1.13 18.55 6.66
N THR A 288 2.15 18.04 5.97
CA THR A 288 2.07 17.82 4.52
C THR A 288 1.85 16.34 4.22
N ILE A 289 0.91 16.06 3.31
CA ILE A 289 0.74 14.74 2.69
C ILE A 289 1.00 14.90 1.21
N SER A 290 2.10 14.33 0.72
CA SER A 290 2.43 14.32 -0.70
C SER A 290 2.97 12.96 -1.11
N PHE A 291 2.90 12.67 -2.40
CA PHE A 291 3.31 11.38 -2.96
C PHE A 291 4.22 11.62 -4.15
N ARG A 292 5.20 10.75 -4.32
CA ARG A 292 6.16 10.82 -5.42
C ARG A 292 5.45 10.75 -6.77
N GLU A 293 5.70 11.70 -7.68
CA GLU A 293 5.00 11.80 -8.98
C GLU A 293 5.07 10.50 -9.82
N LYS A 294 6.15 9.73 -9.67
CA LYS A 294 6.35 8.45 -10.37
C LYS A 294 5.52 7.29 -9.81
N SER A 295 4.77 7.48 -8.73
CA SER A 295 3.84 6.47 -8.21
C SER A 295 2.72 6.21 -9.23
N LYS A 296 2.50 4.94 -9.61
CA LYS A 296 1.55 4.59 -10.69
C LYS A 296 0.12 4.96 -10.32
N LYS A 297 -0.32 4.50 -9.15
CA LYS A 297 -1.66 4.74 -8.59
C LYS A 297 -1.55 4.66 -7.07
N VAL A 298 -2.19 5.59 -6.38
CA VAL A 298 -2.21 5.63 -4.93
C VAL A 298 -3.65 5.67 -4.45
N ASP A 299 -4.02 4.73 -3.60
CA ASP A 299 -5.32 4.70 -2.95
C ASP A 299 -5.22 5.43 -1.60
N ILE A 300 -6.15 6.35 -1.34
CA ILE A 300 -6.17 7.17 -0.14
C ILE A 300 -7.52 7.00 0.54
N SER A 301 -7.53 6.79 1.85
CA SER A 301 -8.73 6.74 2.69
C SER A 301 -8.56 7.71 3.85
N LEU A 302 -9.43 8.72 3.93
CA LEU A 302 -9.44 9.70 5.01
C LEU A 302 -10.81 9.62 5.68
N VAL A 303 -10.90 9.01 6.86
CA VAL A 303 -12.18 8.80 7.57
C VAL A 303 -12.16 9.47 8.93
N ASN A 304 -13.11 10.38 9.17
CA ASN A 304 -13.18 11.13 10.43
C ASN A 304 -11.83 11.79 10.79
N VAL A 305 -11.27 12.52 9.82
CA VAL A 305 -9.98 13.21 9.92
C VAL A 305 -10.20 14.72 9.94
N ASN A 306 -9.54 15.43 10.85
CA ASN A 306 -9.51 16.90 10.79
C ASN A 306 -8.53 17.35 9.68
N LEU A 307 -9.07 17.93 8.62
CA LEU A 307 -8.28 18.33 7.44
C LEU A 307 -7.73 19.75 7.51
N ASP A 308 -8.06 20.54 8.55
CA ASP A 308 -7.74 21.98 8.59
C ASP A 308 -6.23 22.26 8.46
N ASN A 309 -5.40 21.46 9.13
CA ASN A 309 -3.94 21.66 9.17
C ASN A 309 -3.18 20.86 8.10
N ILE A 310 -3.87 20.00 7.33
CA ILE A 310 -3.24 19.10 6.36
C ILE A 310 -3.04 19.81 5.02
N ARG A 311 -1.80 19.98 4.57
CA ARG A 311 -1.49 20.43 3.21
C ARG A 311 -1.39 19.22 2.29
N MET A 312 -2.30 19.11 1.34
CA MET A 312 -2.28 18.00 0.38
C MET A 312 -2.82 18.47 -0.97
N ASP A 313 -2.35 17.81 -2.04
CA ASP A 313 -2.90 17.93 -3.39
C ASP A 313 -3.34 16.54 -3.87
N ILE A 314 -4.56 16.45 -4.40
CA ILE A 314 -5.02 15.22 -5.06
C ILE A 314 -4.59 15.26 -6.52
N LEU A 315 -3.74 14.31 -6.91
CA LEU A 315 -3.24 14.13 -8.27
C LEU A 315 -4.11 13.14 -9.07
N PRO A 316 -4.05 13.15 -10.43
CA PRO A 316 -4.88 12.26 -11.26
C PRO A 316 -4.65 10.76 -11.07
N ASN A 317 -3.49 10.37 -10.57
CA ASN A 317 -3.14 8.98 -10.24
C ASN A 317 -3.65 8.56 -8.86
N MET A 318 -4.20 9.47 -8.05
CA MET A 318 -4.73 9.17 -6.73
C MET A 318 -6.23 8.84 -6.78
N ARG A 319 -6.66 7.91 -5.93
CA ARG A 319 -8.06 7.51 -5.80
C ARG A 319 -8.47 7.46 -4.34
N LEU A 320 -9.65 7.98 -4.04
CA LEU A 320 -10.27 7.84 -2.74
C LEU A 320 -10.95 6.46 -2.67
N VAL A 321 -10.44 5.59 -1.81
CA VAL A 321 -10.92 4.22 -1.63
C VAL A 321 -11.26 4.03 -0.17
N PHE A 322 -12.48 3.57 0.09
CA PHE A 322 -12.98 3.35 1.44
C PHE A 322 -13.25 1.86 1.64
N ASP A 323 -12.92 1.34 2.82
CA ASP A 323 -13.19 -0.05 3.16
C ASP A 323 -14.71 -0.27 3.30
N SER A 324 -15.19 -1.48 3.01
CA SER A 324 -16.63 -1.80 3.01
C SER A 324 -17.31 -1.69 4.36
N GLU A 325 -16.53 -1.59 5.43
CA GLU A 325 -17.01 -1.42 6.82
C GLU A 325 -17.43 0.03 7.12
N ILE A 326 -16.99 1.00 6.31
CA ILE A 326 -17.26 2.43 6.52
C ILE A 326 -18.66 2.77 6.00
N SER A 327 -19.43 3.49 6.82
CA SER A 327 -20.80 3.85 6.46
C SER A 327 -20.84 4.84 5.28
N ALA A 328 -21.93 4.81 4.51
CA ALA A 328 -22.11 5.73 3.38
C ALA A 328 -22.10 7.22 3.82
N ASP A 329 -22.59 7.50 5.03
CA ASP A 329 -22.59 8.85 5.59
C ASP A 329 -21.17 9.33 5.92
N GLU A 330 -20.33 8.47 6.51
CA GLU A 330 -18.92 8.78 6.76
C GLU A 330 -18.13 8.99 5.47
N ILE A 331 -18.37 8.16 4.45
CA ILE A 331 -17.77 8.34 3.13
C ILE A 331 -18.20 9.69 2.55
N SER A 332 -19.50 10.00 2.57
CA SER A 332 -20.01 11.27 2.05
C SER A 332 -19.45 12.48 2.80
N ASN A 333 -19.33 12.41 4.12
CA ASN A 333 -18.73 13.47 4.94
C ASN A 333 -17.25 13.66 4.58
N SER A 334 -16.51 12.57 4.36
CA SER A 334 -15.11 12.63 3.96
C SER A 334 -14.92 13.35 2.62
N TYR A 335 -15.79 13.06 1.63
CA TYR A 335 -15.82 13.78 0.36
C TYR A 335 -16.17 15.27 0.54
N PHE A 336 -17.19 15.59 1.32
CA PHE A 336 -17.60 16.99 1.53
C PHE A 336 -16.52 17.82 2.21
N ASN A 337 -15.86 17.27 3.24
CA ASN A 337 -14.77 17.94 3.94
C ASN A 337 -13.59 18.24 3.00
N LEU A 338 -13.22 17.27 2.13
CA LEU A 338 -12.18 17.47 1.12
C LEU A 338 -12.56 18.54 0.09
N LEU A 339 -13.79 18.51 -0.41
CA LEU A 339 -14.29 19.50 -1.37
C LEU A 339 -14.32 20.91 -0.77
N GLU A 340 -14.80 21.04 0.47
CA GLU A 340 -14.83 22.33 1.16
C GLU A 340 -13.42 22.88 1.37
N LYS A 341 -12.49 22.03 1.82
CA LYS A 341 -11.08 22.38 1.98
C LYS A 341 -10.47 22.87 0.67
N PHE A 342 -10.55 22.09 -0.41
CA PHE A 342 -9.92 22.48 -1.68
C PHE A 342 -10.55 23.74 -2.27
N ARG A 343 -11.85 23.97 -2.06
CA ARG A 343 -12.50 25.22 -2.43
C ARG A 343 -11.96 26.40 -1.62
N LYS A 344 -11.81 26.25 -0.29
CA LYS A 344 -11.27 27.30 0.60
C LYS A 344 -9.82 27.66 0.26
N GLU A 345 -9.03 26.67 -0.18
CA GLU A 345 -7.62 26.85 -0.54
C GLU A 345 -7.41 27.28 -2.00
N GLY A 346 -8.47 27.36 -2.83
CA GLY A 346 -8.34 27.70 -4.26
C GLY A 346 -7.67 26.60 -5.11
N LYS A 347 -7.75 25.34 -4.69
CA LYS A 347 -7.14 24.18 -5.36
C LYS A 347 -8.09 23.53 -6.37
N ASP A 348 -8.42 24.25 -7.43
CA ASP A 348 -9.44 23.86 -8.43
C ASP A 348 -9.20 22.46 -9.05
N ARG A 349 -7.93 22.10 -9.27
CA ARG A 349 -7.58 20.80 -9.87
C ARG A 349 -7.91 19.63 -8.94
N SER A 350 -7.51 19.72 -7.67
CA SER A 350 -7.81 18.69 -6.67
C SER A 350 -9.30 18.64 -6.34
N TYR A 351 -9.96 19.81 -6.24
CA TYR A 351 -11.41 19.90 -6.11
C TYR A 351 -12.14 19.12 -7.21
N ARG A 352 -11.78 19.38 -8.49
CA ARG A 352 -12.36 18.70 -9.64
C ARG A 352 -12.18 17.18 -9.56
N ILE A 353 -10.99 16.70 -9.19
CA ILE A 353 -10.71 15.26 -9.12
C ILE A 353 -11.57 14.61 -8.03
N VAL A 354 -11.65 15.22 -6.85
CA VAL A 354 -12.46 14.71 -5.74
C VAL A 354 -13.95 14.71 -6.07
N ASP A 355 -14.48 15.77 -6.70
CA ASP A 355 -15.90 15.84 -7.09
C ASP A 355 -16.25 14.77 -8.13
N LEU A 356 -15.37 14.54 -9.10
CA LEU A 356 -15.54 13.44 -10.07
C LEU A 356 -15.63 12.09 -9.36
N GLN A 357 -14.70 11.80 -8.43
CA GLN A 357 -14.70 10.55 -7.68
C GLN A 357 -15.95 10.40 -6.79
N TYR A 358 -16.40 11.48 -6.15
CA TYR A 358 -17.63 11.49 -5.35
C TYR A 358 -18.87 11.14 -6.16
N ARG A 359 -19.02 11.75 -7.34
CA ARG A 359 -20.16 11.50 -8.23
C ARG A 359 -20.12 10.11 -8.84
N GLU A 360 -18.92 9.58 -9.10
CA GLU A 360 -18.74 8.19 -9.52
C GLU A 360 -19.13 7.21 -8.42
N TRP A 361 -18.69 7.45 -7.18
CA TRP A 361 -19.01 6.63 -6.01
C TRP A 361 -20.53 6.59 -5.73
N LYS A 362 -21.23 7.73 -5.83
CA LYS A 362 -22.69 7.77 -5.67
C LYS A 362 -23.45 6.88 -6.67
N GLY A 363 -22.86 6.63 -7.84
CA GLY A 363 -23.44 5.76 -8.86
C GLY A 363 -24.82 6.20 -9.38
N GLY A 364 -25.54 5.31 -10.06
CA GLY A 364 -26.88 5.56 -10.60
C GLY A 364 -26.90 5.98 -12.07
N VAL A 365 -28.07 5.79 -12.70
CA VAL A 365 -28.26 5.97 -14.16
C VAL A 365 -27.98 7.41 -14.60
N TRP A 366 -28.43 8.39 -13.82
CA TRP A 366 -28.17 9.80 -14.11
C TRP A 366 -26.68 10.15 -14.03
N ASN A 367 -25.93 9.56 -13.09
CA ASN A 367 -24.49 9.77 -12.98
C ASN A 367 -23.74 9.13 -14.15
N PHE A 368 -24.18 7.97 -14.62
CA PHE A 368 -23.63 7.35 -15.83
C PHE A 368 -23.86 8.22 -17.07
N ILE A 369 -25.09 8.71 -17.27
CA ILE A 369 -25.42 9.63 -18.37
C ILE A 369 -24.58 10.90 -18.26
N ALA A 370 -24.51 11.53 -17.09
CA ALA A 370 -23.71 12.74 -16.87
C ALA A 370 -22.21 12.50 -17.12
N LYS A 371 -21.66 11.35 -16.73
CA LYS A 371 -20.25 11.00 -16.99
C LYS A 371 -19.96 10.92 -18.49
N ILE A 372 -20.80 10.20 -19.23
CA ILE A 372 -20.63 10.00 -20.68
C ILE A 372 -20.88 11.29 -21.46
N TRP A 373 -21.94 12.03 -21.11
CA TRP A 373 -22.40 13.19 -21.86
C TRP A 373 -21.42 14.37 -21.81
N TRP A 374 -20.96 14.76 -20.61
CA TRP A 374 -20.11 15.96 -20.44
C TRP A 374 -19.11 15.86 -19.28
N ASN A 375 -18.82 14.64 -18.82
CA ASN A 375 -17.96 14.37 -17.66
C ASN A 375 -18.35 15.21 -16.44
N TYR A 376 -19.63 15.17 -16.07
CA TYR A 376 -20.22 15.95 -14.97
C TYR A 376 -20.12 17.48 -15.11
N GLY A 377 -19.94 17.98 -16.34
CA GLY A 377 -19.84 19.41 -16.67
C GLY A 377 -18.39 19.92 -16.78
N TYR A 378 -17.41 19.08 -16.46
CA TYR A 378 -15.99 19.44 -16.50
C TYR A 378 -15.36 19.36 -17.90
N ASP A 379 -15.94 18.56 -18.79
CA ASP A 379 -15.45 18.42 -20.17
C ASP A 379 -16.54 18.89 -21.14
N ARG A 380 -16.72 20.22 -21.15
CA ARG A 380 -17.77 20.86 -21.94
C ARG A 380 -17.59 20.64 -23.45
N GLY A 381 -16.36 20.37 -23.92
CA GLY A 381 -16.08 20.05 -25.32
C GLY A 381 -16.75 18.77 -25.80
N ARG A 382 -17.05 17.81 -24.91
CA ARG A 382 -17.74 16.57 -25.26
C ARG A 382 -19.15 16.80 -25.81
N VAL A 383 -19.82 17.87 -25.40
CA VAL A 383 -21.16 18.20 -25.91
C VAL A 383 -21.12 18.42 -27.43
N PHE A 384 -20.09 19.11 -27.93
CA PHE A 384 -19.92 19.30 -29.37
C PHE A 384 -19.60 18.00 -30.10
N LEU A 385 -18.75 17.15 -29.51
CA LEU A 385 -18.44 15.83 -30.07
C LEU A 385 -19.69 14.94 -30.16
N TRP A 386 -20.51 14.90 -29.11
CA TRP A 386 -21.79 14.19 -29.13
C TRP A 386 -22.76 14.77 -30.15
N THR A 387 -22.83 16.10 -30.28
CA THR A 387 -23.67 16.77 -31.28
C THR A 387 -23.28 16.32 -32.69
N ILE A 388 -21.98 16.35 -33.03
CA ILE A 388 -21.47 15.87 -34.31
C ILE A 388 -21.77 14.37 -34.47
N GLY A 389 -21.53 13.57 -33.43
CA GLY A 389 -21.79 12.13 -33.41
C GLY A 389 -23.26 11.79 -33.71
N PHE A 390 -24.21 12.49 -33.08
CA PHE A 390 -25.63 12.31 -33.34
C PHE A 390 -26.02 12.78 -34.74
N ILE A 391 -25.48 13.89 -35.23
CA ILE A 391 -25.71 14.32 -36.62
C ILE A 391 -25.22 13.25 -37.59
N CYS A 392 -24.02 12.70 -37.40
CA CYS A 392 -23.50 11.61 -38.22
C CYS A 392 -24.37 10.34 -38.12
N LEU A 393 -24.79 9.96 -36.91
CA LEU A 393 -25.67 8.82 -36.68
C LEU A 393 -27.00 8.99 -37.43
N PHE A 394 -27.69 10.11 -37.21
CA PHE A 394 -28.97 10.39 -37.85
C PHE A 394 -28.82 10.57 -39.36
N LEU A 395 -27.71 11.14 -39.85
CA LEU A 395 -27.39 11.23 -41.27
C LEU A 395 -27.34 9.84 -41.91
N VAL A 396 -26.63 8.90 -41.28
CA VAL A 396 -26.52 7.53 -41.78
C VAL A 396 -27.91 6.88 -41.85
N PHE A 397 -28.71 6.99 -40.80
CA PHE A 397 -30.09 6.47 -40.80
C PHE A 397 -30.96 7.16 -41.86
N ASN A 398 -30.95 8.49 -41.95
CA ASN A 398 -31.71 9.26 -42.93
C ASN A 398 -31.31 8.93 -44.36
N PHE A 399 -30.03 8.64 -44.61
CA PHE A 399 -29.52 8.23 -45.92
C PHE A 399 -30.05 6.85 -46.33
N PHE A 400 -30.07 5.88 -45.42
CA PHE A 400 -30.58 4.52 -45.72
C PHE A 400 -32.11 4.48 -45.87
N PHE A 401 -32.84 5.20 -45.01
CA PHE A 401 -34.32 5.20 -44.99
C PHE A 401 -34.94 6.41 -45.72
N TRP A 402 -34.19 7.03 -46.64
CA TRP A 402 -34.58 8.26 -47.33
C TRP A 402 -35.98 8.21 -47.97
N PRO A 403 -36.35 7.18 -48.76
CA PRO A 403 -37.69 7.12 -49.37
C PRO A 403 -38.82 7.07 -48.35
N GLN A 404 -38.63 6.33 -47.25
CA GLN A 404 -39.64 6.16 -46.21
C GLN A 404 -39.80 7.43 -45.38
N ILE A 405 -38.69 8.08 -45.03
CA ILE A 405 -38.66 9.28 -44.19
C ILE A 405 -39.27 10.47 -44.94
N THR A 406 -38.87 10.69 -46.20
CA THR A 406 -39.46 11.76 -47.04
C THR A 406 -40.93 11.53 -47.36
N GLY A 407 -41.41 10.28 -47.35
CA GLY A 407 -42.83 9.97 -47.46
C GLY A 407 -43.66 10.40 -46.24
N ILE A 408 -43.03 10.56 -45.07
CA ILE A 408 -43.68 10.94 -43.81
C ILE A 408 -43.59 12.44 -43.57
N TYR A 409 -42.41 13.01 -43.76
CA TYR A 409 -42.14 14.43 -43.57
C TYR A 409 -41.15 14.90 -44.64
N ASN A 410 -41.60 15.77 -45.54
CA ASN A 410 -40.74 16.39 -46.54
C ASN A 410 -40.77 17.91 -46.35
N PRO A 411 -39.73 18.52 -45.74
CA PRO A 411 -39.67 19.98 -45.58
C PRO A 411 -39.47 20.70 -46.93
N PHE A 412 -39.15 19.98 -48.01
CA PHE A 412 -38.83 20.53 -49.32
C PHE A 412 -39.93 20.27 -50.37
N GLU A 413 -41.21 20.39 -50.00
CA GLU A 413 -42.39 20.11 -50.87
C GLU A 413 -42.34 20.73 -52.29
N ASN A 414 -41.52 21.77 -52.50
CA ASN A 414 -41.34 22.44 -53.80
C ASN A 414 -40.27 21.80 -54.71
N ILE A 415 -39.52 20.81 -54.24
CA ILE A 415 -38.56 20.08 -55.07
C ILE A 415 -39.35 19.00 -55.82
N LYS A 416 -39.49 19.19 -57.14
CA LYS A 416 -40.16 18.23 -58.06
C LYS A 416 -39.63 16.82 -57.77
N LYS A 417 -40.51 15.81 -57.81
CA LYS A 417 -40.15 14.39 -57.70
C LYS A 417 -39.16 14.04 -58.82
N GLU A 418 -37.88 14.20 -58.55
CA GLU A 418 -36.79 13.84 -59.47
C GLU A 418 -36.66 12.33 -59.57
N ASP A 419 -36.20 11.90 -60.75
CA ASP A 419 -36.03 10.51 -61.17
C ASP A 419 -35.25 9.65 -60.18
N VAL A 420 -35.59 8.36 -60.17
CA VAL A 420 -35.08 7.30 -59.28
C VAL A 420 -33.54 7.12 -59.37
N ASN A 421 -32.87 7.76 -60.33
CA ASN A 421 -31.41 7.70 -60.57
C ASN A 421 -30.63 8.91 -60.01
N GLN A 422 -30.93 9.32 -58.77
CA GLN A 422 -30.10 10.36 -58.11
C GLN A 422 -28.68 9.85 -57.84
N HIS A 423 -27.69 10.69 -58.11
CA HIS A 423 -26.31 10.40 -57.73
C HIS A 423 -26.19 10.27 -56.20
N ILE A 424 -25.37 9.32 -55.73
CA ILE A 424 -25.17 9.04 -54.28
C ILE A 424 -24.82 10.31 -53.50
N MET A 425 -24.02 11.20 -54.08
CA MET A 425 -23.63 12.47 -53.47
C MET A 425 -24.82 13.42 -53.28
N GLU A 426 -25.72 13.52 -54.25
CA GLU A 426 -26.92 14.35 -54.12
C GLU A 426 -27.83 13.83 -53.00
N LYS A 427 -28.01 12.50 -52.95
CA LYS A 427 -28.77 11.85 -51.87
C LYS A 427 -28.16 12.12 -50.50
N LEU A 428 -26.82 12.04 -50.39
CA LEU A 428 -26.11 12.32 -49.14
C LEU A 428 -26.28 13.79 -48.71
N VAL A 429 -26.15 14.74 -49.63
CA VAL A 429 -26.36 16.16 -49.34
C VAL A 429 -27.80 16.43 -48.93
N LYS A 430 -28.80 15.88 -49.66
CA LYS A 430 -30.21 16.00 -49.30
C LYS A 430 -30.49 15.40 -47.90
N ALA A 431 -29.93 14.23 -47.59
CA ALA A 431 -30.04 13.61 -46.28
C ALA A 431 -29.36 14.44 -45.18
N LEU A 432 -28.22 15.07 -45.46
CA LEU A 432 -27.52 15.95 -44.52
C LEU A 432 -28.33 17.21 -44.22
N VAL A 433 -28.78 17.93 -45.25
CA VAL A 433 -29.61 19.13 -45.07
C VAL A 433 -30.89 18.79 -44.33
N TYR A 434 -31.54 17.67 -44.68
CA TYR A 434 -32.71 17.17 -43.94
C TYR A 434 -32.37 16.88 -42.46
N THR A 435 -31.25 16.18 -42.22
CA THR A 435 -30.81 15.84 -40.87
C THR A 435 -30.58 17.09 -40.03
N LEU A 436 -29.83 18.05 -40.56
CA LEU A 436 -29.55 19.33 -39.90
C LEU A 436 -30.84 20.13 -39.66
N PHE A 437 -31.76 20.14 -40.62
CA PHE A 437 -33.04 20.86 -40.50
C PHE A 437 -33.92 20.30 -39.37
N VAL A 438 -34.08 18.97 -39.31
CA VAL A 438 -34.87 18.30 -38.26
C VAL A 438 -34.16 18.37 -36.90
N PHE A 439 -32.85 18.11 -36.88
CA PHE A 439 -32.03 18.06 -35.67
C PHE A 439 -31.92 19.43 -35.00
N PHE A 440 -31.54 20.48 -35.73
CA PHE A 440 -31.48 21.84 -35.17
C PHE A 440 -32.83 22.53 -35.07
N ALA A 441 -33.92 21.80 -35.32
CA ALA A 441 -35.27 22.21 -34.98
C ALA A 441 -35.67 23.58 -35.55
N ILE A 442 -35.25 23.90 -36.79
CA ILE A 442 -35.46 25.25 -37.33
C ILE A 442 -36.97 25.59 -37.41
N ILE A 443 -37.84 24.63 -37.80
CA ILE A 443 -39.30 24.57 -37.57
C ILE A 443 -39.76 23.13 -37.91
N VAL A 444 -40.30 22.35 -36.98
CA VAL A 444 -41.02 21.10 -37.30
C VAL A 444 -42.50 21.38 -37.38
N ASP A 445 -43.05 21.35 -38.59
CA ASP A 445 -44.49 21.52 -38.81
C ASP A 445 -45.21 20.17 -38.64
N PHE A 446 -45.72 19.92 -37.44
CA PHE A 446 -46.46 18.71 -37.10
C PHE A 446 -47.71 18.50 -37.98
N LYS A 447 -48.23 19.55 -38.62
CA LYS A 447 -49.39 19.43 -39.53
C LYS A 447 -49.03 18.71 -40.84
N LYS A 448 -47.75 18.72 -41.22
CA LYS A 448 -47.26 18.06 -42.45
C LYS A 448 -46.89 16.59 -42.25
N ILE A 449 -46.88 16.11 -41.01
CA ILE A 449 -46.50 14.72 -40.71
C ILE A 449 -47.64 13.78 -41.12
N ARG A 450 -47.35 12.84 -42.01
CA ARG A 450 -48.29 11.78 -42.40
C ARG A 450 -48.14 10.59 -41.46
N PHE A 451 -49.22 10.16 -40.81
CA PHE A 451 -49.24 9.05 -39.86
C PHE A 451 -49.24 7.66 -40.52
N THR A 452 -48.29 7.39 -41.44
CA THR A 452 -48.21 6.12 -42.17
C THR A 452 -47.39 5.06 -41.45
N ASN A 453 -46.33 5.45 -40.73
CA ASN A 453 -45.48 4.54 -39.98
C ASN A 453 -45.10 5.15 -38.62
N PRO A 454 -45.70 4.70 -37.51
CA PRO A 454 -45.48 5.30 -36.19
C PRO A 454 -44.03 5.21 -35.72
N TYR A 455 -43.29 4.17 -36.11
CA TYR A 455 -41.88 4.00 -35.71
C TYR A 455 -40.99 5.09 -36.31
N LEU A 456 -41.19 5.44 -37.58
CA LEU A 456 -40.43 6.49 -38.24
C LEU A 456 -40.81 7.88 -37.74
N ILE A 457 -42.06 8.07 -37.29
CA ILE A 457 -42.49 9.30 -36.62
C ILE A 457 -41.77 9.42 -35.27
N ILE A 458 -41.78 8.36 -34.44
CA ILE A 458 -41.04 8.32 -33.18
C ILE A 458 -39.55 8.60 -33.41
N TYR A 459 -38.96 8.06 -34.48
CA TYR A 459 -37.58 8.35 -34.86
C TYR A 459 -37.34 9.84 -35.20
N ILE A 460 -38.19 10.47 -36.02
CA ILE A 460 -38.08 11.91 -36.35
C ILE A 460 -38.23 12.76 -35.08
N LEU A 461 -39.18 12.40 -34.20
CA LEU A 461 -39.38 13.06 -32.92
C LEU A 461 -38.15 12.90 -32.00
N CYS A 462 -37.56 11.70 -31.95
CA CYS A 462 -36.36 11.43 -31.17
C CYS A 462 -35.17 12.25 -31.66
N GLN A 463 -34.95 12.31 -32.99
CA GLN A 463 -33.93 13.15 -33.61
C GLN A 463 -34.12 14.63 -33.24
N HIS A 464 -35.37 15.11 -33.30
CA HIS A 464 -35.72 16.48 -32.93
C HIS A 464 -35.47 16.78 -31.45
N VAL A 465 -35.93 15.91 -30.54
CA VAL A 465 -35.73 16.08 -29.08
C VAL A 465 -34.25 16.07 -28.72
N ILE A 466 -33.47 15.12 -29.26
CA ILE A 466 -32.02 15.05 -29.03
C ILE A 466 -31.33 16.31 -29.54
N GLY A 467 -31.73 16.81 -30.71
CA GLY A 467 -31.17 18.04 -31.27
C GLY A 467 -31.48 19.29 -30.43
N ILE A 468 -32.71 19.42 -29.91
CA ILE A 468 -33.06 20.48 -28.94
C ILE A 468 -32.21 20.36 -27.67
N LEU A 469 -32.05 19.16 -27.11
CA LEU A 469 -31.21 18.95 -25.94
C LEU A 469 -29.76 19.38 -26.22
N CYS A 470 -29.20 19.02 -27.38
CA CYS A 470 -27.86 19.44 -27.79
C CYS A 470 -27.75 20.97 -27.90
N ILE A 471 -28.74 21.63 -28.52
CA ILE A 471 -28.79 23.11 -28.60
C ILE A 471 -28.81 23.73 -27.20
N LEU A 472 -29.66 23.24 -26.30
CA LEU A 472 -29.75 23.77 -24.93
C LEU A 472 -28.41 23.69 -24.21
N PHE A 473 -27.69 22.57 -24.34
CA PHE A 473 -26.35 22.44 -23.76
C PHE A 473 -25.29 23.33 -24.44
N ILE A 474 -25.37 23.53 -25.76
CA ILE A 474 -24.48 24.47 -26.46
C ILE A 474 -24.76 25.91 -26.02
N VAL A 475 -26.03 26.27 -25.85
CA VAL A 475 -26.43 27.59 -25.37
C VAL A 475 -25.94 27.80 -23.93
N GLU A 476 -26.14 26.82 -23.05
CA GLU A 476 -25.59 26.85 -21.69
C GLU A 476 -24.06 27.00 -21.69
N TYR A 477 -23.38 26.32 -22.61
CA TYR A 477 -21.94 26.43 -22.78
C TYR A 477 -21.51 27.86 -23.16
N VAL A 478 -22.17 28.47 -24.15
CA VAL A 478 -21.87 29.81 -24.66
C VAL A 478 -22.14 30.89 -23.60
N PHE A 479 -23.18 30.74 -22.78
CA PHE A 479 -23.51 31.72 -21.74
C PHE A 479 -22.66 31.60 -20.46
N LYS A 480 -21.98 30.47 -20.24
CA LYS A 480 -21.06 30.25 -19.09
C LYS A 480 -19.58 30.44 -19.46
N LEU A 481 -19.30 30.96 -20.64
CA LEU A 481 -18.02 31.53 -21.07
C LEU A 481 -18.00 33.00 -20.64
#